data_AF-A0A6A6DL20-F1
#
_entry.id   AF-A0A6A6DL20-F1
#
_cell.length_a   1.000
_cell.length_b   1.000
_cell.length_c   1.000
_cell.angle_alpha   90.00
_cell.angle_beta   90.00
_cell.angle_gamma   90.00
#
_symmetry.space_group_name_H-M   'P 1'
#
loop_
_entity.id
_entity.type
_entity.pdbx_description
1 polymer ?
#
loop_
_entity_poly.entity_id
_entity_poly.type
_entity_poly.pdbx_seq_one_letter_code
_entity_poly.pdbx_strand_id
1 'polypeptide(L)'
;GEVTAQPVALKWNNADLNYLLSILYPDLVLANRFAFSPPLEAIAALSGPINFKLYVSNPVSPTPSGAFSRTSPIGTGRPIRQTLLAESAPGCKDWASARKTLAECLLEDLHGVDRLCARYGVFSSLLCCPDWRLKSLLRGMQAMGRVDEPERWNRAYQLREVDEGCDLEARVEAYLLCAGLEEVGSCVGVVETVLGLGWEDRERMVVMYGEAGWFLRMAVCGRIIGGWRTRGD
;
A
#
# COMPACT_ATOMS: atom_id res chain seq x y z
N GLY A 1 14.54 -16.81 -24.50
CA GLY A 1 13.84 -15.79 -25.27
C GLY A 1 12.91 -15.09 -24.33
N GLU A 2 13.17 -13.82 -24.05
CA GLU A 2 12.31 -13.00 -23.19
C GLU A 2 10.99 -12.77 -23.92
N VAL A 3 9.93 -13.40 -23.42
CA VAL A 3 8.57 -13.02 -23.75
C VAL A 3 8.35 -11.69 -23.04
N THR A 4 8.56 -10.58 -23.74
CA THR A 4 8.12 -9.25 -23.30
C THR A 4 6.60 -9.22 -23.38
N ALA A 5 5.95 -9.85 -22.40
CA ALA A 5 4.51 -9.71 -22.20
C ALA A 5 4.23 -8.22 -22.04
N GLN A 6 3.54 -7.62 -23.01
CA GLN A 6 3.11 -6.24 -22.87
C GLN A 6 2.27 -6.15 -21.59
N PRO A 7 2.56 -5.18 -20.71
CA PRO A 7 1.84 -5.07 -19.46
C PRO A 7 0.36 -4.84 -19.76
N VAL A 8 -0.49 -5.76 -19.30
CA VAL A 8 -1.94 -5.65 -19.46
C VAL A 8 -2.40 -4.41 -18.71
N ALA A 9 -2.99 -3.46 -19.42
CA ALA A 9 -3.49 -2.24 -18.82
C ALA A 9 -4.58 -2.55 -17.77
N LEU A 10 -4.48 -1.92 -16.59
CA LEU A 10 -5.49 -2.04 -15.55
C LEU A 10 -6.84 -1.52 -16.06
N LYS A 11 -7.90 -2.29 -15.80
CA LYS A 11 -9.26 -1.96 -16.25
C LYS A 11 -9.97 -0.97 -15.32
N TRP A 12 -9.45 -0.80 -14.10
CA TRP A 12 -10.04 0.00 -13.03
C TRP A 12 -11.50 -0.38 -12.78
N ASN A 13 -11.73 -1.67 -12.61
CA ASN A 13 -13.00 -2.21 -12.13
C ASN A 13 -13.05 -2.21 -10.58
N ASN A 14 -14.15 -2.71 -9.99
CA ASN A 14 -14.30 -2.76 -8.53
C ASN A 14 -13.22 -3.63 -7.87
N ALA A 15 -12.82 -4.73 -8.51
CA ALA A 15 -11.80 -5.64 -7.99
C ALA A 15 -10.41 -4.96 -7.97
N ASP A 16 -10.04 -4.26 -9.04
CA ASP A 16 -8.76 -3.53 -9.11
C ASP A 16 -8.67 -2.47 -8.00
N LEU A 17 -9.76 -1.72 -7.77
CA LEU A 17 -9.80 -0.70 -6.73
C LEU A 17 -9.75 -1.30 -5.32
N ASN A 18 -10.50 -2.39 -5.07
CA ASN A 18 -10.45 -3.09 -3.78
C ASN A 18 -9.08 -3.71 -3.53
N TYR A 19 -8.44 -4.25 -4.57
CA TYR A 19 -7.09 -4.80 -4.48
C TYR A 19 -6.08 -3.71 -4.15
N LEU A 20 -6.16 -2.55 -4.82
CA LEU A 20 -5.36 -1.37 -4.47
C LEU A 20 -5.52 -0.99 -2.99
N LEU A 21 -6.75 -0.94 -2.48
CA LEU A 21 -7.00 -0.62 -1.06
C LEU A 21 -6.43 -1.69 -0.11
N SER A 22 -6.48 -2.96 -0.50
CA SER A 22 -5.88 -4.05 0.30
C SER A 22 -4.36 -3.96 0.39
N ILE A 23 -3.74 -3.36 -0.62
CA ILE A 23 -2.30 -3.11 -0.67
C ILE A 23 -1.94 -1.86 0.15
N LEU A 24 -2.63 -0.74 -0.08
CA LEU A 24 -2.30 0.54 0.57
C LEU A 24 -2.70 0.58 2.05
N TYR A 25 -3.81 -0.08 2.41
CA TYR A 25 -4.41 0.01 3.75
C TYR A 25 -4.96 -1.35 4.22
N PRO A 26 -4.11 -2.39 4.32
CA PRO A 26 -4.55 -3.74 4.67
C PRO A 26 -5.36 -3.77 5.96
N ASP A 27 -4.93 -3.05 7.00
CA ASP A 27 -5.63 -3.02 8.30
C ASP A 27 -7.04 -2.42 8.21
N LEU A 28 -7.21 -1.39 7.38
CA LEU A 28 -8.52 -0.75 7.19
C LEU A 28 -9.47 -1.64 6.37
N VAL A 29 -8.93 -2.41 5.41
CA VAL A 29 -9.69 -3.42 4.67
C VAL A 29 -10.11 -4.55 5.61
N LEU A 30 -9.19 -5.10 6.40
CA LEU A 30 -9.48 -6.18 7.35
C LEU A 30 -10.51 -5.77 8.40
N ALA A 31 -10.47 -4.52 8.85
CA ALA A 31 -11.44 -3.96 9.77
C ALA A 31 -12.76 -3.51 9.11
N ASN A 32 -12.91 -3.70 7.79
CA ASN A 32 -14.07 -3.25 6.99
C ASN A 32 -14.45 -1.78 7.25
N ARG A 33 -13.46 -0.89 7.26
CA ARG A 33 -13.65 0.53 7.62
C ARG A 33 -13.89 1.44 6.44
N PHE A 34 -13.76 0.94 5.21
CA PHE A 34 -14.00 1.73 4.01
C PHE A 34 -15.49 1.86 3.69
N ALA A 35 -15.88 3.04 3.24
CA ALA A 35 -17.22 3.30 2.72
C ALA A 35 -17.14 4.12 1.43
N PHE A 36 -17.75 3.61 0.37
CA PHE A 36 -17.86 4.30 -0.91
C PHE A 36 -19.16 5.10 -0.98
N SER A 37 -19.09 6.28 -1.57
CA SER A 37 -20.26 7.09 -1.92
C SER A 37 -20.17 7.53 -3.38
N PRO A 38 -21.09 7.07 -4.24
CA PRO A 38 -22.10 6.03 -3.99
C PRO A 38 -21.49 4.64 -3.70
N PRO A 39 -22.25 3.68 -3.14
CA PRO A 39 -21.78 2.29 -2.98
C PRO A 39 -21.41 1.64 -4.32
N LEU A 40 -20.41 0.76 -4.31
CA LEU A 40 -19.87 0.11 -5.52
C LEU A 40 -20.91 -0.73 -6.27
N GLU A 41 -21.89 -1.27 -5.57
CA GLU A 41 -22.96 -2.13 -6.09
C GLU A 41 -24.07 -1.31 -6.75
N ALA A 42 -24.27 -0.07 -6.29
CA ALA A 42 -25.30 0.83 -6.80
C ALA A 42 -24.91 1.49 -8.13
N ILE A 43 -23.62 1.45 -8.49
CA ILE A 43 -23.03 2.10 -9.66
C ILE A 43 -23.79 1.82 -10.97
N ALA A 44 -24.21 0.58 -11.20
CA ALA A 44 -24.86 0.18 -12.46
C ALA A 44 -26.24 0.84 -12.67
N ALA A 45 -26.90 1.27 -11.60
CA ALA A 45 -28.25 1.83 -11.62
C ALA A 45 -28.28 3.36 -11.61
N LEU A 46 -27.12 4.02 -11.47
CA LEU A 46 -27.04 5.46 -11.30
C LEU A 46 -26.83 6.18 -12.65
N SER A 47 -27.66 7.19 -12.91
CA SER A 47 -27.52 8.12 -14.02
C SER A 47 -27.25 9.53 -13.48
N GLY A 48 -26.19 10.20 -13.93
CA GLY A 48 -25.85 11.56 -13.50
C GLY A 48 -24.34 11.84 -13.49
N PRO A 49 -23.92 13.00 -12.95
CA PRO A 49 -22.50 13.32 -12.80
C PRO A 49 -21.82 12.29 -11.90
N ILE A 50 -20.74 11.71 -12.42
CA ILE A 50 -20.03 10.61 -11.77
C ILE A 50 -18.98 11.21 -10.84
N ASN A 51 -19.25 11.13 -9.55
CA ASN A 51 -18.32 11.49 -8.50
C ASN A 51 -18.29 10.36 -7.48
N PHE A 52 -17.09 9.87 -7.21
CA PHE A 52 -16.83 8.69 -6.40
C PHE A 52 -15.94 9.09 -5.21
N LYS A 53 -16.49 8.96 -4.01
CA LYS A 53 -15.82 9.35 -2.76
C LYS A 53 -15.55 8.12 -1.92
N LEU A 54 -14.34 8.05 -1.37
CA LEU A 54 -13.94 7.02 -0.43
C LEU A 54 -13.78 7.63 0.96
N TYR A 55 -14.49 7.05 1.91
CA TYR A 55 -14.42 7.43 3.32
C TYR A 55 -13.81 6.32 4.16
N VAL A 56 -13.15 6.71 5.24
CA VAL A 56 -12.73 5.81 6.33
C VAL A 56 -13.61 6.07 7.53
N SER A 57 -14.29 5.04 8.01
CA SER A 57 -15.10 5.09 9.21
C SER A 57 -14.20 5.12 10.44
N ASN A 58 -14.41 6.05 11.35
CA ASN A 58 -13.66 6.16 12.61
C ASN A 58 -14.28 5.24 13.67
N PRO A 59 -13.48 4.61 14.55
CA PRO A 59 -14.02 3.83 15.66
C PRO A 59 -14.83 4.80 16.52
N VAL A 60 -16.08 4.47 16.80
CA VAL A 60 -16.92 5.32 17.65
C VAL A 60 -16.39 5.22 19.06
N SER A 61 -15.71 6.27 19.53
CA SER A 61 -15.44 6.41 20.96
C SER A 61 -16.77 6.67 21.67
N PRO A 62 -17.03 6.03 22.82
CA PRO A 62 -18.23 6.28 23.59
C PRO A 62 -18.28 7.77 23.93
N THR A 63 -19.41 8.41 23.64
CA THR A 63 -19.61 9.83 23.90
C THR A 63 -19.42 10.07 25.41
N PRO A 64 -18.51 10.96 25.83
CA PRO A 64 -18.33 11.28 27.25
C PRO A 64 -19.66 11.71 27.86
N SER A 65 -19.97 11.28 29.08
CA SER A 65 -21.24 11.58 29.76
C SER A 65 -21.54 13.08 29.87
N GLY A 66 -20.52 13.93 29.86
CA GLY A 66 -20.64 15.40 29.87
C GLY A 66 -21.04 16.05 28.54
N ALA A 67 -21.04 15.31 27.42
CA ALA A 67 -21.36 15.88 26.10
C ALA A 67 -22.87 16.18 25.90
N PHE A 68 -23.73 15.72 26.81
CA PHE A 68 -25.16 16.02 26.85
C PHE A 68 -25.52 17.13 27.84
N SER A 69 -24.57 17.99 28.21
CA SER A 69 -24.83 19.11 29.12
C SER A 69 -25.81 20.12 28.50
N ARG A 70 -26.85 20.49 29.28
CA ARG A 70 -27.83 21.54 28.94
C ARG A 70 -27.21 22.92 28.70
N THR A 71 -25.98 23.15 29.17
CA THR A 71 -25.27 24.43 29.07
C THR A 71 -24.22 24.47 27.96
N SER A 72 -24.00 23.36 27.26
CA SER A 72 -23.12 23.35 26.11
C SER A 72 -23.81 24.07 24.93
N PRO A 73 -23.09 24.91 24.16
CA PRO A 73 -23.64 25.46 22.92
C PRO A 73 -24.16 24.30 22.06
N ILE A 74 -25.19 24.55 21.24
CA ILE A 74 -25.74 23.59 20.26
C ILE A 74 -24.69 23.33 19.16
N GLY A 75 -23.53 22.81 19.56
CA GLY A 75 -22.63 22.10 18.67
C GLY A 75 -23.30 20.77 18.43
N THR A 76 -23.46 20.39 17.17
CA THR A 76 -24.17 19.17 16.80
C THR A 76 -23.57 17.92 17.42
N GLY A 77 -22.38 17.97 18.06
CA GLY A 77 -21.84 16.99 19.02
C GLY A 77 -21.67 15.57 18.50
N ARG A 78 -22.19 15.31 17.30
CA ARG A 78 -22.18 14.06 16.59
C ARG A 78 -20.74 13.86 16.15
N PRO A 79 -20.07 12.82 16.65
CA PRO A 79 -18.74 12.48 16.18
C PRO A 79 -18.78 12.38 14.65
N ILE A 80 -17.82 13.01 13.98
CA ILE A 80 -17.64 12.81 12.54
C ILE A 80 -17.26 11.34 12.38
N ARG A 81 -18.24 10.53 11.99
CA ARG A 81 -18.10 9.07 11.90
C ARG A 81 -17.19 8.64 10.75
N GLN A 82 -16.93 9.54 9.80
CA GLN A 82 -16.26 9.22 8.56
C GLN A 82 -15.34 10.37 8.13
N THR A 83 -14.11 10.03 7.77
CA THR A 83 -13.13 10.96 7.19
C THR A 83 -13.05 10.69 5.69
N LEU A 84 -13.16 11.73 4.86
CA LEU A 84 -12.92 11.59 3.42
C LEU A 84 -11.44 11.26 3.21
N LEU A 85 -11.16 10.13 2.57
CA LEU A 85 -9.80 9.69 2.25
C LEU A 85 -9.38 10.14 0.85
N ALA A 86 -10.24 9.94 -0.14
CA ALA A 86 -9.99 10.34 -1.51
C ALA A 86 -11.31 10.57 -2.27
N GLU A 87 -11.24 11.36 -3.35
CA GLU A 87 -12.36 11.69 -4.22
C GLU A 87 -11.91 11.65 -5.68
N SER A 88 -12.73 11.06 -6.55
CA SER A 88 -12.48 11.06 -7.99
C SER A 88 -12.56 12.48 -8.56
N ALA A 89 -11.88 12.71 -9.69
CA ALA A 89 -11.94 14.01 -10.37
C ALA A 89 -13.38 14.39 -10.77
N PRO A 90 -13.73 15.69 -10.74
CA PRO A 90 -15.04 16.14 -11.21
C PRO A 90 -15.19 15.89 -12.72
N GLY A 91 -16.41 15.55 -13.15
CA GLY A 91 -16.73 15.42 -14.57
C GLY A 91 -16.26 14.13 -15.24
N CYS A 92 -16.04 13.05 -14.47
CA CYS A 92 -15.76 11.74 -15.02
C CYS A 92 -16.89 11.28 -15.97
N LYS A 93 -16.50 10.75 -17.14
CA LYS A 93 -17.44 10.37 -18.22
C LYS A 93 -18.09 9.02 -17.99
N ASP A 94 -17.39 8.14 -17.29
CA ASP A 94 -17.84 6.79 -16.94
C ASP A 94 -17.27 6.36 -15.58
N TRP A 95 -17.80 5.26 -15.03
CA TRP A 95 -17.38 4.75 -13.73
C TRP A 95 -15.95 4.22 -13.71
N ALA A 96 -15.42 3.74 -14.83
CA ALA A 96 -14.03 3.28 -14.90
C ALA A 96 -13.07 4.46 -14.74
N SER A 97 -13.36 5.60 -15.38
CA SER A 97 -12.61 6.85 -15.24
C SER A 97 -12.69 7.43 -13.83
N ALA A 98 -13.85 7.34 -13.16
CA ALA A 98 -13.99 7.76 -11.78
C ALA A 98 -13.17 6.88 -10.82
N ARG A 99 -13.17 5.55 -10.99
CA ARG A 99 -12.32 4.66 -10.20
C ARG A 99 -10.84 4.89 -10.46
N LYS A 100 -10.46 5.10 -11.73
CA LYS A 100 -9.09 5.41 -12.11
C LYS A 100 -8.60 6.70 -11.44
N THR A 101 -9.36 7.79 -11.54
CA THR A 101 -8.96 9.07 -10.93
C THR A 101 -8.96 9.01 -9.41
N LEU A 102 -9.88 8.27 -8.79
CA LEU A 102 -9.82 8.00 -7.35
C LEU A 102 -8.54 7.24 -6.98
N ALA A 103 -8.18 6.20 -7.75
CA ALA A 103 -6.94 5.46 -7.55
C ALA A 103 -5.70 6.34 -7.72
N GLU A 104 -5.70 7.25 -8.71
CA GLU A 104 -4.63 8.24 -8.88
C GLU A 104 -4.50 9.17 -7.68
N CYS A 105 -5.60 9.59 -7.07
CA CYS A 105 -5.58 10.36 -5.81
C CYS A 105 -5.02 9.53 -4.64
N LEU A 106 -5.36 8.25 -4.54
CA LEU A 106 -4.80 7.36 -3.50
C LEU A 106 -3.29 7.10 -3.69
N LEU A 107 -2.82 7.19 -4.93
CA LEU A 107 -1.41 7.04 -5.32
C LEU A 107 -0.68 8.38 -5.45
N GLU A 108 -1.22 9.44 -4.85
CA GLU A 108 -0.60 10.78 -4.92
C GLU A 108 0.73 10.84 -4.19
N ASP A 109 0.84 10.17 -3.03
CA ASP A 109 2.09 10.02 -2.27
C ASP A 109 3.04 9.01 -2.95
N LEU A 110 3.77 9.49 -3.96
CA LEU A 110 4.73 8.68 -4.72
C LEU A 110 5.81 8.06 -3.82
N HIS A 111 6.27 8.77 -2.78
CA HIS A 111 7.27 8.23 -1.86
C HIS A 111 6.71 7.11 -0.99
N GLY A 112 5.46 7.21 -0.53
CA GLY A 112 4.75 6.11 0.11
C GLY A 112 4.61 4.90 -0.80
N VAL A 113 4.22 5.12 -2.06
CA VAL A 113 4.04 4.04 -3.03
C VAL A 113 5.36 3.37 -3.40
N ASP A 114 6.44 4.13 -3.62
CA ASP A 114 7.77 3.59 -3.91
C ASP A 114 8.27 2.72 -2.75
N ARG A 115 8.05 3.15 -1.50
CA ARG A 115 8.36 2.34 -0.31
C ARG A 115 7.58 1.04 -0.26
N LEU A 116 6.29 1.06 -0.63
CA LEU A 116 5.48 -0.16 -0.71
C LEU A 116 5.94 -1.08 -1.85
N CYS A 117 6.26 -0.55 -3.03
CA CYS A 117 6.86 -1.31 -4.12
C CYS A 117 8.15 -2.01 -3.69
N ALA A 118 9.06 -1.26 -3.05
CA ALA A 118 10.31 -1.79 -2.51
C ALA A 118 10.05 -2.89 -1.46
N ARG A 119 9.14 -2.63 -0.52
CA ARG A 119 8.70 -3.61 0.49
C ARG A 119 8.28 -4.92 -0.16
N TYR A 120 7.30 -4.86 -1.05
CA TYR A 120 6.76 -6.06 -1.69
C TYR A 120 7.77 -6.80 -2.57
N GLY A 121 8.62 -6.06 -3.28
CA GLY A 121 9.72 -6.64 -4.06
C GLY A 121 10.75 -7.36 -3.18
N VAL A 122 11.13 -6.75 -2.05
CA VAL A 122 12.04 -7.35 -1.07
C VAL A 122 11.41 -8.58 -0.45
N PHE A 123 10.16 -8.52 0.03
CA PHE A 123 9.49 -9.68 0.63
C PHE A 123 9.34 -10.84 -0.35
N SER A 124 8.91 -10.60 -1.59
CA SER A 124 8.81 -11.66 -2.59
C SER A 124 10.18 -12.36 -2.82
N SER A 125 11.26 -11.58 -2.96
CA SER A 125 12.61 -12.11 -3.18
C SER A 125 13.18 -12.83 -1.94
N LEU A 126 12.97 -12.25 -0.75
CA LEU A 126 13.38 -12.79 0.54
C LEU A 126 12.70 -14.14 0.80
N LEU A 127 11.39 -14.20 0.57
CA LEU A 127 10.60 -15.40 0.80
C LEU A 127 10.81 -16.47 -0.29
N CYS A 128 11.52 -16.20 -1.39
CA CYS A 128 11.98 -17.25 -2.32
C CYS A 128 13.20 -18.03 -1.83
N CYS A 129 13.94 -17.54 -0.83
CA CYS A 129 15.21 -18.14 -0.42
C CYS A 129 15.06 -19.55 0.18
N PRO A 130 16.06 -20.44 0.07
CA PRO A 130 16.03 -21.66 0.89
C PRO A 130 16.10 -21.31 2.39
N ASP A 131 15.56 -22.18 3.26
CA ASP A 131 15.43 -21.93 4.70
C ASP A 131 16.75 -21.56 5.39
N TRP A 132 17.87 -22.18 4.99
CA TRP A 132 19.18 -21.87 5.56
C TRP A 132 19.61 -20.42 5.27
N ARG A 133 19.30 -19.91 4.07
CA ARG A 133 19.62 -18.52 3.68
C ARG A 133 18.67 -17.57 4.40
N LEU A 134 17.39 -17.92 4.49
CA LEU A 134 16.40 -17.14 5.23
C LEU A 134 16.75 -17.02 6.73
N LYS A 135 17.19 -18.11 7.37
CA LYS A 135 17.73 -18.10 8.75
C LYS A 135 18.97 -17.24 8.89
N SER A 136 19.85 -17.24 7.88
CA SER A 136 21.04 -16.38 7.88
C SER A 136 20.67 -14.91 7.80
N LEU A 137 19.77 -14.55 6.88
CA LEU A 137 19.23 -13.20 6.74
C LEU A 137 18.50 -12.74 8.00
N LEU A 138 17.69 -13.61 8.62
CA LEU A 138 17.00 -13.32 9.89
C LEU A 138 17.99 -12.89 10.99
N ARG A 139 19.11 -13.60 11.15
CA ARG A 139 20.15 -13.21 12.13
C ARG A 139 20.74 -11.83 11.81
N GLY A 140 20.95 -11.53 10.53
CA GLY A 140 21.38 -10.21 10.08
C GLY A 140 20.38 -9.11 10.42
N MET A 141 19.09 -9.33 10.16
CA MET A 141 18.01 -8.38 10.50
C MET A 141 17.91 -8.15 12.02
N GLN A 142 18.00 -9.22 12.82
CA GLN A 142 18.01 -9.13 14.27
C GLN A 142 19.22 -8.37 14.81
N ALA A 143 20.40 -8.53 14.18
CA ALA A 143 21.59 -7.76 14.53
C ALA A 143 21.43 -6.28 14.18
N MET A 144 20.81 -5.96 13.04
CA MET A 144 20.55 -4.59 12.59
C MET A 144 19.68 -3.79 13.56
N GLY A 145 18.72 -4.45 14.21
CA GLY A 145 17.91 -3.83 15.27
C GLY A 145 18.70 -3.35 16.49
N ARG A 146 19.98 -3.74 16.63
CA ARG A 146 20.89 -3.35 17.72
C ARG A 146 21.96 -2.36 17.31
N VAL A 147 22.04 -2.03 16.02
CA VAL A 147 23.02 -1.09 15.46
C VAL A 147 22.64 0.33 15.87
N ASP A 148 23.62 1.11 16.32
CA ASP A 148 23.41 2.51 16.72
C ASP A 148 23.15 3.42 15.51
N GLU A 149 22.60 4.62 15.76
CA GLU A 149 22.26 5.55 14.68
C GLU A 149 23.47 5.99 13.82
N PRO A 150 24.66 6.30 14.39
CA PRO A 150 25.83 6.64 13.58
C PRO A 150 26.25 5.52 12.61
N GLU A 151 26.32 4.28 13.08
CA GLU A 151 26.64 3.14 12.22
C GLU A 151 25.55 2.91 11.18
N ARG A 152 24.28 3.03 11.56
CA ARG A 152 23.15 2.90 10.64
C ARG A 152 23.23 3.92 9.49
N TRP A 153 23.51 5.18 9.82
CA TRP A 153 23.68 6.24 8.85
C TRP A 153 24.83 5.95 7.88
N ASN A 154 25.98 5.51 8.41
CA ASN A 154 27.14 5.17 7.59
C ASN A 154 26.84 4.02 6.61
N ARG A 155 26.17 2.96 7.07
CA ARG A 155 25.74 1.84 6.21
C ARG A 155 24.74 2.31 5.15
N ALA A 156 23.75 3.13 5.53
CA ALA A 156 22.77 3.67 4.58
C ALA A 156 23.45 4.50 3.49
N TYR A 157 24.45 5.31 3.85
CA TYR A 157 25.23 6.08 2.89
C TYR A 157 26.04 5.21 1.93
N GLN A 158 26.62 4.10 2.42
CA GLN A 158 27.34 3.14 1.59
C GLN A 158 26.43 2.39 0.61
N LEU A 159 25.17 2.16 0.99
CA LEU A 159 24.19 1.40 0.20
C LEU A 159 23.26 2.27 -0.64
N ARG A 160 23.52 3.58 -0.77
CA ARG A 160 22.65 4.53 -1.50
C ARG A 160 22.50 4.24 -2.99
N GLU A 161 23.39 3.42 -3.56
CA GLU A 161 23.41 3.03 -4.98
C GLU A 161 22.91 1.59 -5.20
N VAL A 162 22.39 0.93 -4.15
CA VAL A 162 21.81 -0.41 -4.26
C VAL A 162 20.48 -0.34 -5.01
N ASP A 163 20.35 -1.16 -6.06
CA ASP A 163 19.16 -1.26 -6.91
C ASP A 163 18.63 -2.71 -7.01
N GLU A 164 17.64 -2.94 -7.88
CA GLU A 164 17.04 -4.27 -8.07
C GLU A 164 18.02 -5.33 -8.62
N GLY A 165 19.12 -4.91 -9.28
CA GLY A 165 20.14 -5.79 -9.85
C GLY A 165 21.20 -6.26 -8.86
N CYS A 166 21.25 -5.64 -7.67
CA CYS A 166 22.18 -6.00 -6.61
C CYS A 166 21.79 -7.30 -5.89
N ASP A 167 22.74 -7.85 -5.13
CA ASP A 167 22.51 -9.03 -4.29
C ASP A 167 21.39 -8.79 -3.27
N LEU A 168 20.62 -9.84 -2.99
CA LEU A 168 19.46 -9.77 -2.10
C LEU A 168 19.82 -9.26 -0.70
N GLU A 169 20.95 -9.68 -0.15
CA GLU A 169 21.45 -9.25 1.15
C GLU A 169 21.59 -7.72 1.21
N ALA A 170 22.23 -7.13 0.21
CA ALA A 170 22.43 -5.69 0.11
C ALA A 170 21.09 -4.95 -0.06
N ARG A 171 20.17 -5.52 -0.87
CA ARG A 171 18.83 -4.95 -1.09
C ARG A 171 17.98 -4.97 0.18
N VAL A 172 17.99 -6.08 0.93
CA VAL A 172 17.30 -6.21 2.22
C VAL A 172 17.88 -5.20 3.20
N GLU A 173 19.21 -5.09 3.29
CA GLU A 173 19.85 -4.13 4.20
C GLU A 173 19.52 -2.68 3.83
N ALA A 174 19.67 -2.29 2.56
CA ALA A 174 19.31 -0.95 2.09
C ALA A 174 17.85 -0.59 2.41
N TYR A 175 16.92 -1.52 2.11
CA TYR A 175 15.49 -1.33 2.42
C TYR A 175 15.25 -1.09 3.92
N LEU A 176 15.80 -1.96 4.78
CA LEU A 176 15.59 -1.88 6.23
C LEU A 176 16.18 -0.62 6.85
N LEU A 177 17.36 -0.21 6.38
CA LEU A 177 18.00 1.04 6.83
C LEU A 177 17.17 2.27 6.46
N CYS A 178 16.55 2.28 5.27
CA CYS A 178 15.66 3.36 4.84
C CYS A 178 14.30 3.34 5.55
N ALA A 179 13.75 2.17 5.85
CA ALA A 179 12.42 2.04 6.44
C ALA A 179 12.39 2.27 7.97
N GLY A 180 13.51 2.03 8.66
CA GLY A 180 13.67 2.27 10.08
C GLY A 180 13.33 1.07 10.97
N LEU A 181 13.47 1.26 12.29
CA LEU A 181 13.44 0.17 13.29
C LEU A 181 12.11 -0.57 13.39
N GLU A 182 10.99 0.13 13.21
CA GLU A 182 9.67 -0.49 13.23
C GLU A 182 9.54 -1.51 12.09
N GLU A 183 10.03 -1.15 10.89
CA GLU A 183 10.02 -2.04 9.74
C GLU A 183 10.96 -3.23 9.92
N VAL A 184 12.12 -3.04 10.57
CA VAL A 184 13.01 -4.15 10.95
C VAL A 184 12.25 -5.17 11.82
N GLY A 185 11.53 -4.70 12.84
CA GLY A 185 10.73 -5.57 13.70
C GLY A 185 9.63 -6.31 12.94
N SER A 186 8.90 -5.60 12.08
CA SER A 186 7.89 -6.15 11.16
C SER A 186 8.48 -7.24 10.26
N CYS A 187 9.62 -6.97 9.60
CA CYS A 187 10.30 -7.92 8.73
C CYS A 187 10.77 -9.17 9.48
N VAL A 188 11.37 -9.00 10.66
CA VAL A 188 11.78 -10.11 11.53
C VAL A 188 10.58 -11.00 11.85
N GLY A 189 9.45 -10.42 12.28
CA GLY A 189 8.24 -11.17 12.60
C GLY A 189 7.66 -11.95 11.42
N VAL A 190 7.67 -11.35 10.21
CA VAL A 190 7.23 -12.04 8.99
C VAL A 190 8.15 -13.23 8.67
N VAL A 191 9.46 -13.04 8.75
CA VAL A 191 10.43 -14.10 8.45
C VAL A 191 10.36 -15.24 9.46
N GLU A 192 10.22 -14.93 10.75
CA GLU A 192 10.02 -15.92 11.81
C GLU A 192 8.73 -16.72 11.58
N THR A 193 7.63 -16.05 11.22
CA THR A 193 6.37 -16.70 10.86
C THR A 193 6.57 -17.65 9.70
N VAL A 194 7.18 -17.19 8.61
CA VAL A 194 7.38 -17.99 7.38
C VAL A 194 8.30 -19.19 7.62
N LEU A 195 9.32 -19.08 8.47
CA LEU A 195 10.18 -20.21 8.83
C LEU A 195 9.44 -21.30 9.62
N GLY A 196 8.29 -20.99 10.21
CA GLY A 196 7.39 -21.96 10.84
C GLY A 196 6.36 -22.56 9.88
N LEU A 197 6.25 -22.04 8.65
CA LEU A 197 5.32 -22.52 7.62
C LEU A 197 5.98 -23.56 6.71
N GLY A 198 5.16 -24.37 6.04
CA GLY A 198 5.61 -25.23 4.94
C GLY A 198 5.91 -24.42 3.68
N TRP A 199 6.65 -25.03 2.75
CA TRP A 199 7.00 -24.39 1.46
C TRP A 199 5.76 -23.94 0.68
N GLU A 200 4.67 -24.71 0.69
CA GLU A 200 3.44 -24.38 -0.05
C GLU A 200 2.81 -23.05 0.39
N ASP A 201 2.70 -22.81 1.70
CA ASP A 201 2.15 -21.56 2.23
C ASP A 201 3.09 -20.39 1.96
N ARG A 202 4.39 -20.63 2.09
CA ARG A 202 5.44 -19.66 1.77
C ARG A 202 5.41 -19.24 0.30
N GLU A 203 5.23 -20.19 -0.61
CA GLU A 203 5.11 -19.93 -2.05
C GLU A 203 3.90 -19.05 -2.36
N ARG A 204 2.76 -19.27 -1.70
CA ARG A 204 1.59 -18.38 -1.85
C ARG A 204 1.90 -16.95 -1.40
N MET A 205 2.68 -16.78 -0.32
CA MET A 205 3.10 -15.46 0.13
C MET A 205 4.06 -14.79 -0.84
N VAL A 206 5.01 -15.54 -1.42
CA VAL A 206 5.90 -15.06 -2.49
C VAL A 206 5.10 -14.50 -3.66
N VAL A 207 4.13 -15.27 -4.13
CA VAL A 207 3.25 -14.88 -5.25
C VAL A 207 2.44 -13.64 -4.87
N MET A 208 1.78 -13.65 -3.72
CA MET A 208 0.97 -12.53 -3.24
C MET A 208 1.78 -11.23 -3.17
N TYR A 209 2.98 -11.26 -2.58
CA TYR A 209 3.85 -10.08 -2.50
C TYR A 209 4.37 -9.67 -3.88
N GLY A 210 4.74 -10.62 -4.74
CA GLY A 210 5.17 -10.34 -6.10
C GLY A 210 4.09 -9.65 -6.93
N GLU A 211 2.86 -10.17 -6.87
CA GLU A 211 1.68 -9.61 -7.53
C GLU A 211 1.32 -8.22 -6.99
N ALA A 212 1.38 -8.01 -5.68
CA ALA A 212 1.11 -6.70 -5.08
C ALA A 212 2.11 -5.64 -5.55
N GLY A 213 3.40 -5.95 -5.53
CA GLY A 213 4.45 -5.05 -6.02
C GLY A 213 4.36 -4.80 -7.53
N TRP A 214 4.02 -5.81 -8.32
CA TRP A 214 3.76 -5.65 -9.75
C TRP A 214 2.54 -4.77 -10.02
N PHE A 215 1.43 -5.00 -9.32
CA PHE A 215 0.19 -4.23 -9.47
C PHE A 215 0.40 -2.75 -9.14
N LEU A 216 1.11 -2.42 -8.05
CA LEU A 216 1.43 -1.03 -7.71
C LEU A 216 2.26 -0.35 -8.80
N ARG A 217 3.30 -1.01 -9.32
CA ARG A 217 4.11 -0.47 -10.43
C ARG A 217 3.24 -0.20 -11.65
N MET A 218 2.34 -1.12 -11.99
CA MET A 218 1.40 -0.94 -13.09
C MET A 218 0.45 0.23 -12.88
N ALA A 219 -0.08 0.38 -11.66
CA ALA A 219 -0.96 1.47 -11.29
C ALA A 219 -0.28 2.85 -11.41
N VAL A 220 0.97 2.96 -10.96
CA VAL A 220 1.77 4.19 -11.04
C VAL A 220 2.19 4.50 -12.48
N CYS A 221 2.71 3.53 -13.24
CA CYS A 221 3.09 3.75 -14.65
C CYS A 221 1.88 4.17 -15.51
N GLY A 222 0.69 3.64 -15.22
CA GLY A 222 -0.56 4.03 -15.86
C GLY A 222 -0.94 5.51 -15.67
N ARG A 223 -0.51 6.12 -14.55
CA ARG A 223 -0.62 7.56 -14.28
C ARG A 223 0.33 8.37 -15.17
N ILE A 224 1.59 7.94 -15.26
CA ILE A 224 2.66 8.65 -15.98
C ILE A 224 2.39 8.69 -17.49
N ILE A 225 1.94 7.58 -18.09
CA ILE A 225 1.67 7.52 -19.54
C ILE A 225 0.41 8.33 -19.92
N GLY A 226 -0.54 8.49 -18.99
CA GLY A 226 -1.75 9.31 -19.20
C GLY A 226 -1.51 10.83 -19.14
N GLY A 227 -0.42 11.27 -18.54
CA GLY A 227 -0.09 12.69 -18.35
C GLY A 227 0.53 13.41 -19.56
N TRP A 228 0.83 12.68 -20.64
CA TRP A 228 1.45 13.24 -21.87
C TRP A 228 0.43 13.66 -22.94
N ARG A 229 -0.87 13.66 -22.66
CA ARG A 229 -1.88 14.20 -23.60
C ARG A 229 -2.39 15.56 -23.14
N THR A 230 -2.03 16.54 -23.97
CA THR A 230 -2.55 17.92 -24.11
C THR A 230 -2.20 18.91 -23.00
N ARG A 231 -0.92 19.35 -22.96
CA ARG A 231 -0.68 20.78 -23.15
C ARG A 231 -0.50 21.01 -24.66
N GLY A 232 -1.63 21.21 -25.33
CA GLY A 232 -1.64 21.89 -26.61
C GLY A 232 -1.70 23.39 -26.31
N ASP A 233 -0.88 24.12 -27.07
CA ASP A 233 -0.69 25.57 -27.16
C ASP A 233 0.17 26.25 -26.08
#